data_AF-A0A933QPB5-F1
#
_entry.id   AF-A0A933QPB5-F1
#
_cell.length_a   1.000
_cell.length_b   1.000
_cell.length_c   1.000
_cell.angle_alpha   90.00
_cell.angle_beta   90.00
_cell.angle_gamma   90.00
#
_symmetry.space_group_name_H-M   'P 1'
#
loop_
_entity.id
_entity.type
_entity.pdbx_description
1 polymer ?
#
loop_
_entity_poly.entity_id
_entity_poly.type
_entity_poly.pdbx_seq_one_letter_code
_entity_poly.pdbx_strand_id
1 'polypeptide(L)'
;MKVGRASRAALGALRLAPEQYKGVSVEALTKVVGGLTPETGITLTAKDGYAMTISYDQIVKGDFIKYDPGTGDEIKINDSLTVIIAYEKAGKPLNVETDGTLKLVAISAKNNQVVDGHWAVKWVTQIAVKPLAQEWKLPLGGAITEDMDRGTFQSCAAASCHGKTWTDEKNQVWSGVPLWMLAGRVDDEIKHGDNSYNQKVADKGYQVHVVAVDGYKVALDSSRVNRNNNILVAYLVNNNPLDEKNFPLRLVGSDLKTNEMVGRVAKINLMLSATMTTTAPTATAPKPTDAPKPTVAPTPVASSASGSAALTITGAVDKEQMLTIAALKGMQPVKLNLEHPKTGKQDYEGVRLNALLDLAKVKDTATKIVMTSSDGFAAEVALADVKKCSDCLIAFADGGKLNAAMPGMASSVWSKDVVKIQVK
;
A
#
# COMPACT_ATOMS: atom_id res chain seq x y z
N MET A 1 -20.18 28.60 19.69
CA MET A 1 -21.40 27.86 19.28
C MET A 1 -21.23 27.42 17.84
N LYS A 2 -21.16 26.11 17.57
CA LYS A 2 -21.26 25.55 16.21
C LYS A 2 -22.26 24.39 16.29
N VAL A 3 -23.29 24.49 15.47
CA VAL A 3 -24.54 23.71 15.51
C VAL A 3 -24.55 22.85 14.25
N GLY A 4 -24.80 21.55 14.33
CA GLY A 4 -24.90 20.68 13.15
C GLY A 4 -25.26 19.22 13.46
N ARG A 5 -25.83 18.49 12.50
CA ARG A 5 -26.50 17.18 12.67
C ARG A 5 -26.05 16.13 11.61
N ALA A 6 -26.05 14.83 11.94
CA ALA A 6 -26.53 13.69 11.09
C ALA A 6 -26.13 12.27 11.58
N SER A 7 -27.08 11.31 11.53
CA SER A 7 -26.81 9.86 11.40
C SER A 7 -28.01 9.11 10.82
N ARG A 8 -27.79 8.16 9.90
CA ARG A 8 -28.81 7.20 9.40
C ARG A 8 -28.82 5.92 10.24
N ALA A 9 -29.97 5.37 10.61
CA ALA A 9 -30.07 4.05 11.21
C ALA A 9 -30.19 2.97 10.12
N ALA A 10 -29.47 1.85 10.27
CA ALA A 10 -29.53 0.70 9.37
C ALA A 10 -30.70 -0.20 9.78
N LEU A 11 -31.91 0.10 9.31
CA LEU A 11 -33.07 -0.80 9.23
C LEU A 11 -34.08 -0.13 8.28
N GLY A 12 -34.68 -0.89 7.38
CA GLY A 12 -35.46 -0.40 6.25
C GLY A 12 -36.46 0.72 6.61
N ALA A 13 -36.52 1.73 5.73
CA ALA A 13 -37.63 2.68 5.57
C ALA A 13 -38.05 3.57 6.77
N LEU A 14 -37.16 3.89 7.73
CA LEU A 14 -37.38 4.98 8.68
C LEU A 14 -36.43 6.15 8.41
N ARG A 15 -36.93 7.15 7.68
CA ARG A 15 -36.27 8.45 7.44
C ARG A 15 -36.29 9.29 8.71
N LEU A 16 -35.30 9.09 9.59
CA LEU A 16 -35.10 9.96 10.74
C LEU A 16 -34.56 11.32 10.25
N ALA A 17 -35.31 12.38 10.50
CA ALA A 17 -34.83 13.74 10.28
C ALA A 17 -33.50 13.93 11.03
N PRO A 18 -32.51 14.63 10.45
CA PRO A 18 -31.26 14.92 11.13
C PRO A 18 -31.52 15.50 12.54
N GLU A 19 -30.66 15.24 13.54
CA GLU A 19 -30.82 15.72 14.95
C GLU A 19 -29.66 16.57 15.50
N GLN A 20 -29.92 17.54 16.41
CA GLN A 20 -28.92 18.54 16.86
C GLN A 20 -27.99 17.87 17.85
N TYR A 21 -26.69 17.95 17.63
CA TYR A 21 -25.69 17.46 18.57
C TYR A 21 -24.78 18.60 19.02
N LYS A 22 -24.30 18.47 20.27
CA LYS A 22 -23.26 19.34 20.83
C LYS A 22 -22.18 18.45 21.43
N GLY A 23 -20.94 18.81 21.17
CA GLY A 23 -19.76 18.00 21.46
C GLY A 23 -18.46 18.75 21.26
N VAL A 24 -17.35 18.03 21.41
CA VAL A 24 -16.00 18.51 21.12
C VAL A 24 -15.54 17.88 19.79
N SER A 25 -14.88 18.65 18.92
CA SER A 25 -14.35 18.07 17.69
C SER A 25 -13.27 17.05 17.98
N VAL A 26 -13.29 15.95 17.23
CA VAL A 26 -12.27 14.90 17.34
C VAL A 26 -10.89 15.48 17.06
N GLU A 27 -10.77 16.38 16.08
CA GLU A 27 -9.52 17.11 15.81
C GLU A 27 -9.00 17.92 17.01
N ALA A 28 -9.89 18.54 17.80
CA ALA A 28 -9.48 19.26 19.01
C ALA A 28 -9.07 18.29 20.13
N LEU A 29 -9.76 17.15 20.26
CA LEU A 29 -9.42 16.12 21.23
C LEU A 29 -8.04 15.52 20.93
N THR A 30 -7.72 15.22 19.66
CA THR A 30 -6.42 14.66 19.29
C THR A 30 -5.27 15.64 19.54
N LYS A 31 -5.49 16.95 19.42
CA LYS A 31 -4.48 17.97 19.76
C LYS A 31 -3.97 17.90 21.21
N VAL A 32 -4.78 17.37 22.14
CA VAL A 32 -4.36 17.17 23.54
C VAL A 32 -3.27 16.08 23.67
N VAL A 33 -3.17 15.18 22.69
CA VAL A 33 -2.21 14.05 22.67
C VAL A 33 -1.23 14.12 21.50
N GLY A 34 -0.98 15.33 20.98
CA GLY A 34 0.00 15.56 19.90
C GLY A 34 -0.60 15.84 18.52
N GLY A 35 -1.92 15.73 18.35
CA GLY A 35 -2.62 16.02 17.11
C GLY A 35 -2.63 14.85 16.12
N LEU A 36 -3.15 15.13 14.93
CA LEU A 36 -3.10 14.21 13.79
C LEU A 36 -2.17 14.78 12.71
N THR A 37 -1.45 13.90 12.04
CA THR A 37 -0.76 14.13 10.75
C THR A 37 -1.42 13.27 9.66
N PRO A 38 -1.19 13.56 8.36
CA PRO A 38 -1.71 12.75 7.24
C PRO A 38 -1.40 11.24 7.33
N GLU A 39 -0.35 10.87 8.06
CA GLU A 39 0.11 9.49 8.27
C GLU A 39 -0.56 8.82 9.50
N THR A 40 -1.37 9.55 10.24
CA THR A 40 -2.07 9.07 11.44
C THR A 40 -3.57 9.04 11.22
N GLY A 41 -4.24 8.20 12.00
CA GLY A 41 -5.68 8.18 12.14
C GLY A 41 -6.03 8.01 13.60
N ILE A 42 -7.29 7.76 13.88
CA ILE A 42 -7.70 7.32 15.21
C ILE A 42 -8.27 5.92 15.14
N THR A 43 -8.05 5.13 16.18
CA THR A 43 -8.95 4.04 16.54
C THR A 43 -9.93 4.55 17.59
N LEU A 44 -11.22 4.41 17.31
CA LEU A 44 -12.29 4.67 18.25
C LEU A 44 -12.79 3.33 18.82
N THR A 45 -13.03 3.27 20.12
CA THR A 45 -13.54 2.08 20.81
C THR A 45 -14.78 2.45 21.62
N ALA A 46 -15.78 1.60 21.56
CA ALA A 46 -17.03 1.70 22.31
C ALA A 46 -17.11 0.63 23.41
N LYS A 47 -17.99 0.86 24.39
CA LYS A 47 -18.19 -0.01 25.55
C LYS A 47 -18.60 -1.44 25.19
N ASP A 48 -19.31 -1.62 24.09
CA ASP A 48 -19.79 -2.91 23.58
C ASP A 48 -18.71 -3.71 22.82
N GLY A 49 -17.47 -3.20 22.77
CA GLY A 49 -16.35 -3.81 22.07
C GLY A 49 -16.28 -3.42 20.59
N TYR A 50 -17.23 -2.63 20.08
CA TYR A 50 -17.10 -2.08 18.73
C TYR A 50 -15.88 -1.17 18.64
N ALA A 51 -15.08 -1.37 17.60
CA ALA A 51 -13.95 -0.51 17.30
C ALA A 51 -13.89 -0.20 15.80
N MET A 52 -13.48 1.02 15.47
CA MET A 52 -13.28 1.45 14.08
C MET A 52 -12.07 2.35 13.94
N THR A 53 -11.48 2.38 12.74
CA THR A 53 -10.42 3.32 12.39
C THR A 53 -10.98 4.44 11.52
N ILE A 54 -10.61 5.69 11.82
CA ILE A 54 -10.99 6.88 11.05
C ILE A 54 -9.71 7.57 10.58
N SER A 55 -9.64 7.92 9.29
CA SER A 55 -8.45 8.50 8.69
C SER A 55 -8.27 9.99 9.03
N TYR A 56 -7.06 10.51 8.83
CA TYR A 56 -6.78 11.95 8.89
C TYR A 56 -7.75 12.76 8.01
N ASP A 57 -7.95 12.35 6.75
CA ASP A 57 -8.79 13.08 5.80
C ASP A 57 -10.27 13.11 6.21
N GLN A 58 -10.78 12.02 6.78
CA GLN A 58 -12.13 11.98 7.33
C GLN A 58 -12.30 12.94 8.52
N ILE A 59 -11.31 13.04 9.40
CA ILE A 59 -11.38 13.89 10.60
C ILE A 59 -11.15 15.36 10.25
N VAL A 60 -10.15 15.65 9.41
CA VAL A 60 -9.64 17.01 9.16
C VAL A 60 -10.29 17.65 7.94
N LYS A 61 -10.54 16.88 6.86
CA LYS A 61 -11.18 17.38 5.64
C LYS A 61 -12.69 17.12 5.61
N GLY A 62 -13.20 16.27 6.50
CA GLY A 62 -14.61 15.88 6.50
C GLY A 62 -14.98 15.05 5.26
N ASP A 63 -14.03 14.25 4.76
CA ASP A 63 -14.16 13.45 3.55
C ASP A 63 -15.01 12.20 3.79
N PHE A 64 -16.33 12.41 3.77
CA PHE A 64 -17.33 11.34 3.87
C PHE A 64 -18.20 11.32 2.62
N ILE A 65 -18.67 10.12 2.27
CA ILE A 65 -19.82 9.99 1.38
C ILE A 65 -21.03 10.60 2.10
N LYS A 66 -21.73 11.49 1.39
CA LYS A 66 -22.84 12.29 1.91
C LYS A 66 -24.11 11.92 1.18
N TYR A 67 -25.23 11.95 1.90
CA TYR A 67 -26.54 11.65 1.36
C TYR A 67 -27.54 12.76 1.65
N ASP A 68 -28.46 13.00 0.72
CA ASP A 68 -29.59 13.90 0.92
C ASP A 68 -30.47 13.34 2.05
N PRO A 69 -30.78 14.12 3.10
CA PRO A 69 -31.57 13.63 4.23
C PRO A 69 -33.02 13.27 3.87
N GLY A 70 -33.58 13.88 2.83
CA GLY A 70 -34.95 13.68 2.38
C GLY A 70 -35.08 12.52 1.40
N THR A 71 -34.18 12.42 0.42
CA THR A 71 -34.25 11.37 -0.62
C THR A 71 -33.45 10.13 -0.26
N GLY A 72 -32.28 10.31 0.39
CA GLY A 72 -31.30 9.27 0.66
C GLY A 72 -30.29 9.06 -0.48
N ASP A 73 -30.36 9.88 -1.54
CA ASP A 73 -29.44 9.80 -2.67
C ASP A 73 -28.08 10.37 -2.27
N GLU A 74 -27.01 9.82 -2.85
CA GLU A 74 -25.68 10.37 -2.68
C GLU A 74 -25.62 11.79 -3.27
N ILE A 75 -25.04 12.72 -2.52
CA ILE A 75 -24.94 14.12 -2.89
C ILE A 75 -23.49 14.58 -2.89
N LYS A 76 -23.12 15.34 -3.93
CA LYS A 76 -21.85 16.05 -3.99
C LYS A 76 -22.00 17.45 -3.42
N ILE A 77 -22.03 17.54 -2.09
CA ILE A 77 -22.02 18.81 -1.36
C ILE A 77 -20.60 19.11 -0.87
N ASN A 78 -20.07 20.29 -1.22
CA ASN A 78 -18.75 20.78 -0.78
C ASN A 78 -18.74 21.34 0.66
N ASP A 79 -19.88 21.36 1.34
CA ASP A 79 -19.94 21.77 2.74
C ASP A 79 -19.21 20.75 3.63
N SER A 80 -18.31 21.26 4.47
CA SER A 80 -17.49 20.40 5.34
C SER A 80 -18.33 19.76 6.45
N LEU A 81 -18.00 18.51 6.75
CA LEU A 81 -18.46 17.82 7.94
C LEU A 81 -17.40 17.97 9.03
N THR A 82 -17.85 18.21 10.26
CA THR A 82 -17.00 18.15 11.44
C THR A 82 -17.34 16.90 12.21
N VAL A 83 -16.33 16.08 12.51
CA VAL A 83 -16.51 14.92 13.38
C VAL A 83 -16.39 15.35 14.84
N ILE A 84 -17.40 15.05 15.65
CA ILE A 84 -17.42 15.39 17.08
C ILE A 84 -17.67 14.17 17.94
N ILE A 85 -17.21 14.25 19.20
CA ILE A 85 -17.72 13.45 20.30
C ILE A 85 -18.80 14.26 21.00
N ALA A 86 -20.04 13.88 20.76
CA ALA A 86 -21.22 14.50 21.34
C ALA A 86 -21.49 14.01 22.76
N TYR A 87 -22.01 14.91 23.58
CA TYR A 87 -22.52 14.66 24.93
C TYR A 87 -23.94 15.22 25.15
N GLU A 88 -24.47 15.98 24.19
CA GLU A 88 -25.88 16.42 24.16
C GLU A 88 -26.51 16.14 22.79
N LYS A 89 -27.81 15.81 22.81
CA LYS A 89 -28.70 15.66 21.66
C LYS A 89 -29.97 16.48 21.88
N ALA A 90 -30.34 17.30 20.91
CA ALA A 90 -31.49 18.21 20.95
C ALA A 90 -31.52 19.10 22.21
N GLY A 91 -30.35 19.57 22.66
CA GLY A 91 -30.21 20.44 23.84
C GLY A 91 -30.36 19.73 25.19
N LYS A 92 -30.47 18.39 25.20
CA LYS A 92 -30.52 17.57 26.40
C LYS A 92 -29.30 16.64 26.45
N PRO A 93 -28.85 16.20 27.64
CA PRO A 93 -27.85 15.14 27.74
C PRO A 93 -28.24 13.91 26.91
N LEU A 94 -27.25 13.19 26.38
CA LEU A 94 -27.49 11.92 25.70
C LEU A 94 -28.21 10.92 26.60
N ASN A 95 -29.12 10.14 26.02
CA ASN A 95 -29.72 9.02 26.74
C ASN A 95 -28.66 7.91 26.89
N VAL A 96 -28.33 7.58 28.14
CA VAL A 96 -27.26 6.64 28.46
C VAL A 96 -27.53 5.24 27.92
N GLU A 97 -28.79 4.81 27.89
CA GLU A 97 -29.18 3.48 27.40
C GLU A 97 -29.14 3.41 25.88
N THR A 98 -29.56 4.46 25.17
CA THR A 98 -29.71 4.40 23.71
C THR A 98 -28.56 5.00 22.91
N ASP A 99 -27.80 5.92 23.50
CA ASP A 99 -26.69 6.65 22.85
C ASP A 99 -25.37 6.53 23.62
N GLY A 100 -25.44 6.22 24.91
CA GLY A 100 -24.30 6.25 25.82
C GLY A 100 -23.97 7.65 26.32
N THR A 101 -22.93 7.73 27.17
CA THR A 101 -22.46 9.01 27.72
C THR A 101 -21.76 9.87 26.66
N LEU A 102 -21.09 9.23 25.69
CA LEU A 102 -20.39 9.88 24.59
C LEU A 102 -20.73 9.17 23.29
N LYS A 103 -20.92 9.94 22.22
CA LYS A 103 -21.28 9.44 20.89
C LYS A 103 -20.47 10.12 19.80
N LEU A 104 -19.90 9.35 18.87
CA LEU A 104 -19.33 9.89 17.64
C LEU A 104 -20.46 10.28 16.69
N VAL A 105 -20.42 11.50 16.16
CA VAL A 105 -21.30 11.94 15.07
C VAL A 105 -20.56 12.88 14.12
N ALA A 106 -20.91 12.82 12.83
CA ALA A 106 -20.49 13.81 11.84
C ALA A 106 -21.58 14.89 11.71
N ILE A 107 -21.18 16.16 11.81
CA ILE A 107 -22.11 17.29 11.85
C ILE A 107 -21.82 18.32 10.75
N SER A 108 -22.86 18.93 10.22
CA SER A 108 -22.77 20.04 9.26
C SER A 108 -23.51 21.28 9.77
N ALA A 109 -22.96 22.48 9.52
CA ALA A 109 -23.60 23.74 9.92
C ALA A 109 -24.99 23.94 9.29
N LYS A 110 -25.15 23.49 8.05
CA LYS A 110 -26.37 23.70 7.26
C LYS A 110 -27.41 22.59 7.41
N ASN A 111 -27.07 21.48 8.07
CA ASN A 111 -28.00 20.39 8.33
C ASN A 111 -28.66 19.80 7.06
N ASN A 112 -27.92 19.77 5.96
CA ASN A 112 -28.40 19.44 4.62
C ASN A 112 -27.83 18.12 4.09
N GLN A 113 -27.15 17.34 4.93
CA GLN A 113 -26.44 16.13 4.52
C GLN A 113 -26.36 15.14 5.69
N VAL A 114 -26.41 13.85 5.36
CA VAL A 114 -26.16 12.76 6.32
C VAL A 114 -25.05 11.84 5.86
N VAL A 115 -24.48 11.09 6.80
CA VAL A 115 -23.49 10.03 6.55
C VAL A 115 -24.09 8.67 6.91
N ASP A 116 -23.45 7.60 6.46
CA ASP A 116 -23.82 6.24 6.85
C ASP A 116 -23.81 6.02 8.36
N GLY A 117 -24.68 5.12 8.81
CA GLY A 117 -24.91 4.85 10.24
C GLY A 117 -23.70 4.34 11.01
N HIS A 118 -22.73 3.71 10.34
CA HIS A 118 -21.50 3.27 10.99
C HIS A 118 -20.64 4.44 11.49
N TRP A 119 -20.87 5.66 11.00
CA TRP A 119 -20.23 6.90 11.50
C TRP A 119 -20.92 7.50 12.72
N ALA A 120 -21.92 6.80 13.29
CA ALA A 120 -22.71 7.26 14.44
C ALA A 120 -22.53 6.35 15.66
N VAL A 121 -21.28 6.22 16.11
CA VAL A 121 -20.88 5.25 17.14
C VAL A 121 -21.32 5.68 18.52
N LYS A 122 -22.07 4.83 19.21
CA LYS A 122 -22.59 5.04 20.56
C LYS A 122 -21.62 4.49 21.61
N TRP A 123 -21.81 4.89 22.87
CA TRP A 123 -21.03 4.40 24.01
C TRP A 123 -19.51 4.51 23.82
N VAL A 124 -19.04 5.59 23.20
CA VAL A 124 -17.61 5.81 22.97
C VAL A 124 -16.88 5.90 24.31
N THR A 125 -15.85 5.08 24.49
CA THR A 125 -15.04 5.05 25.72
C THR A 125 -13.61 5.50 25.47
N GLN A 126 -13.08 5.32 24.26
CA GLN A 126 -11.69 5.63 23.95
C GLN A 126 -11.50 6.14 22.52
N ILE A 127 -10.58 7.09 22.38
CA ILE A 127 -9.98 7.50 21.11
C ILE A 127 -8.47 7.37 21.27
N ALA A 128 -7.84 6.61 20.38
CA ALA A 128 -6.39 6.47 20.32
C ALA A 128 -5.89 6.98 18.98
N VAL A 129 -5.01 7.99 18.99
CA VAL A 129 -4.25 8.36 17.79
C VAL A 129 -3.27 7.24 17.49
N LYS A 130 -3.31 6.72 16.27
CA LYS A 130 -2.38 5.69 15.82
C LYS A 130 -1.82 6.08 14.46
N PRO A 131 -0.56 5.71 14.15
CA PRO A 131 -0.15 5.64 12.76
C PRO A 131 -1.19 4.81 12.01
N LEU A 132 -1.73 5.34 10.90
CA LEU A 132 -2.35 4.46 9.94
C LEU A 132 -1.21 3.55 9.52
N ALA A 133 -1.29 2.26 9.87
CA ALA A 133 -0.19 1.36 9.57
C ALA A 133 0.10 1.53 8.06
N GLN A 134 1.28 2.03 7.75
CA GLN A 134 1.65 2.28 6.37
C GLN A 134 1.71 0.90 5.70
N GLU A 135 0.95 0.72 4.62
CA GLU A 135 0.97 -0.54 3.88
C GLU A 135 2.36 -0.72 3.28
N TRP A 136 2.90 -1.93 3.40
CA TRP A 136 4.16 -2.31 2.81
C TRP A 136 4.11 -3.77 2.40
N LYS A 137 4.99 -4.13 1.47
CA LYS A 137 5.24 -5.49 1.03
C LYS A 137 6.72 -5.80 1.20
N LEU A 138 7.02 -7.05 1.53
CA LEU A 138 8.35 -7.64 1.51
C LEU A 138 8.43 -8.63 0.34
N PRO A 139 9.00 -8.23 -0.80
CA PRO A 139 9.40 -9.14 -1.85
C PRO A 139 10.43 -10.16 -1.35
N LEU A 140 10.07 -11.43 -1.49
CA LEU A 140 10.93 -12.59 -1.30
C LEU A 140 11.21 -13.23 -2.66
N GLY A 141 12.46 -13.58 -2.92
CA GLY A 141 12.87 -14.27 -4.13
C GLY A 141 13.80 -15.45 -3.85
N GLY A 142 13.63 -16.53 -4.59
CA GLY A 142 14.47 -17.73 -4.52
C GLY A 142 14.13 -18.68 -5.66
N ALA A 143 13.82 -19.94 -5.34
CA ALA A 143 13.27 -20.90 -6.29
C ALA A 143 11.89 -20.45 -6.82
N ILE A 144 11.13 -19.77 -5.97
CA ILE A 144 9.89 -19.07 -6.32
C ILE A 144 9.93 -17.63 -5.80
N THR A 145 8.93 -16.83 -6.14
CA THR A 145 8.77 -15.47 -5.62
C THR A 145 7.49 -15.32 -4.81
N GLU A 146 7.53 -14.43 -3.83
CA GLU A 146 6.37 -14.03 -3.04
C GLU A 146 6.45 -12.54 -2.67
N ASP A 147 5.37 -11.80 -2.90
CA ASP A 147 5.21 -10.45 -2.36
C ASP A 147 4.42 -10.52 -1.06
N MET A 148 5.10 -10.64 0.08
CA MET A 148 4.46 -10.78 1.38
C MET A 148 3.96 -9.41 1.88
N ASP A 149 2.65 -9.23 2.04
CA ASP A 149 2.11 -8.00 2.60
C ASP A 149 2.33 -7.88 4.12
N ARG A 150 2.16 -6.66 4.65
CA ARG A 150 2.28 -6.37 6.08
C ARG A 150 1.43 -7.30 6.94
N GLY A 151 0.17 -7.53 6.56
CA GLY A 151 -0.76 -8.35 7.36
C GLY A 151 -0.28 -9.79 7.47
N THR A 152 0.18 -10.36 6.37
CA THR A 152 0.76 -11.71 6.28
C THR A 152 2.04 -11.81 7.10
N PHE A 153 2.92 -10.81 7.00
CA PHE A 153 4.13 -10.77 7.82
C PHE A 153 3.81 -10.67 9.31
N GLN A 154 2.87 -9.82 9.72
CA GLN A 154 2.46 -9.65 11.12
C GLN A 154 1.79 -10.92 11.68
N SER A 155 0.99 -11.60 10.87
CA SER A 155 0.41 -12.91 11.22
C SER A 155 1.51 -13.96 11.43
N CYS A 156 2.52 -14.00 10.55
CA CYS A 156 3.71 -14.83 10.71
C CYS A 156 4.48 -14.48 12.00
N ALA A 157 4.67 -13.19 12.27
CA ALA A 157 5.40 -12.68 13.43
C ALA A 157 4.62 -12.75 14.76
N ALA A 158 3.37 -13.22 14.74
CA ALA A 158 2.59 -13.38 15.96
C ALA A 158 3.27 -14.41 16.90
N ALA A 159 3.21 -14.16 18.21
CA ALA A 159 3.79 -15.07 19.20
C ALA A 159 3.19 -16.48 19.18
N SER A 160 1.92 -16.61 18.73
CA SER A 160 1.24 -17.89 18.52
C SER A 160 1.65 -18.62 17.23
N CYS A 161 2.50 -18.01 16.41
CA CYS A 161 2.99 -18.56 15.15
C CYS A 161 4.53 -18.62 15.20
N HIS A 162 5.22 -17.78 14.42
CA HIS A 162 6.66 -17.83 14.23
C HIS A 162 7.41 -16.65 14.89
N GLY A 163 6.68 -15.79 15.61
CA GLY A 163 7.22 -14.61 16.28
C GLY A 163 8.35 -14.93 17.25
N LYS A 164 9.45 -14.20 17.12
CA LYS A 164 10.57 -14.20 18.07
C LYS A 164 10.96 -12.78 18.43
N THR A 165 11.67 -12.67 19.55
CA THR A 165 12.19 -11.41 20.07
C THR A 165 13.69 -11.49 20.30
N TRP A 166 14.35 -10.34 20.21
CA TRP A 166 15.76 -10.18 20.54
C TRP A 166 15.95 -8.87 21.31
N THR A 167 16.76 -8.88 22.36
CA THR A 167 17.07 -7.67 23.15
C THR A 167 18.48 -7.21 22.82
N ASP A 168 18.62 -5.94 22.44
CA ASP A 168 19.92 -5.36 22.12
C ASP A 168 20.68 -4.85 23.36
N GLU A 169 21.92 -4.41 23.17
CA GLU A 169 22.79 -3.89 24.24
C GLU A 169 22.24 -2.61 24.91
N LYS A 170 21.25 -1.95 24.30
CA LYS A 170 20.57 -0.77 24.83
C LYS A 170 19.27 -1.14 25.56
N ASN A 171 19.04 -2.43 25.81
CA ASN A 171 17.82 -2.98 26.39
C ASN A 171 16.55 -2.69 25.56
N GLN A 172 16.69 -2.51 24.23
CA GLN A 172 15.55 -2.43 23.34
C GLN A 172 15.13 -3.84 22.90
N VAL A 173 13.84 -4.14 22.98
CA VAL A 173 13.27 -5.44 22.60
C VAL A 173 12.73 -5.34 21.18
N TRP A 174 13.37 -6.06 20.25
CA TRP A 174 12.97 -6.15 18.85
C TRP A 174 12.11 -7.38 18.61
N SER A 175 11.02 -7.24 17.86
CA SER A 175 10.08 -8.35 17.57
C SER A 175 9.90 -8.57 16.08
N GLY A 176 9.95 -9.83 15.64
CA GLY A 176 9.98 -10.17 14.22
C GLY A 176 9.85 -11.66 13.90
N VAL A 177 10.16 -11.99 12.64
CA VAL A 177 10.20 -13.36 12.12
C VAL A 177 11.67 -13.79 11.95
N PRO A 178 12.06 -15.01 12.35
CA PRO A 178 13.38 -15.55 12.01
C PRO A 178 13.64 -15.57 10.50
N LEU A 179 14.82 -15.11 10.08
CA LEU A 179 15.16 -14.96 8.66
C LEU A 179 15.05 -16.29 7.88
N TRP A 180 15.39 -17.41 8.50
CA TRP A 180 15.32 -18.73 7.88
C TRP A 180 13.89 -19.17 7.54
N MET A 181 12.89 -18.72 8.31
CA MET A 181 11.49 -19.02 8.02
C MET A 181 11.00 -18.24 6.80
N LEU A 182 11.51 -17.01 6.59
CA LEU A 182 11.26 -16.24 5.37
C LEU A 182 11.97 -16.84 4.16
N ALA A 183 13.19 -17.34 4.34
CA ALA A 183 13.90 -18.09 3.30
C ALA A 183 13.13 -19.34 2.87
N GLY A 184 12.57 -20.10 3.83
CA GLY A 184 11.76 -21.29 3.55
C GLY A 184 10.54 -21.04 2.67
N ARG A 185 9.96 -19.84 2.72
CA ARG A 185 8.80 -19.52 1.86
C ARG A 185 9.13 -19.49 0.37
N VAL A 186 10.42 -19.42 0.02
CA VAL A 186 10.89 -19.25 -1.36
C VAL A 186 12.08 -20.15 -1.73
N ASP A 187 12.48 -21.10 -0.89
CA ASP A 187 13.60 -22.00 -1.19
C ASP A 187 13.22 -23.21 -2.06
N ASP A 188 11.93 -23.54 -2.13
CA ASP A 188 11.30 -24.43 -3.10
C ASP A 188 9.81 -24.05 -3.33
N GLU A 189 9.00 -24.97 -3.88
CA GLU A 189 7.58 -24.74 -4.17
C GLU A 189 6.66 -24.76 -2.91
N ILE A 190 7.16 -25.21 -1.76
CA ILE A 190 6.42 -25.39 -0.51
C ILE A 190 6.53 -24.14 0.36
N LYS A 191 5.60 -23.21 0.19
CA LYS A 191 5.61 -21.90 0.89
C LYS A 191 5.42 -21.94 2.41
N HIS A 192 4.74 -22.97 2.94
CA HIS A 192 4.37 -23.06 4.35
C HIS A 192 3.97 -24.50 4.75
N GLY A 193 4.26 -24.90 5.99
CA GLY A 193 3.98 -26.23 6.55
C GLY A 193 5.18 -26.81 7.32
N ASP A 194 5.03 -28.00 7.89
CA ASP A 194 6.05 -28.61 8.78
C ASP A 194 7.43 -28.79 8.12
N ASN A 195 7.48 -28.86 6.78
CA ASN A 195 8.70 -29.03 6.00
C ASN A 195 8.94 -27.91 4.98
N SER A 196 8.36 -26.72 5.18
CA SER A 196 8.52 -25.58 4.27
C SER A 196 9.88 -24.87 4.36
N TYR A 197 10.90 -25.52 4.92
CA TYR A 197 12.28 -25.04 4.86
C TYR A 197 13.11 -26.18 4.32
N ASN A 198 13.65 -26.00 3.13
CA ASN A 198 14.33 -27.05 2.41
C ASN A 198 15.77 -27.21 2.92
N GLN A 199 15.92 -28.11 3.90
CA GLN A 199 17.22 -28.42 4.51
C GLN A 199 18.28 -28.79 3.47
N LYS A 200 17.91 -29.57 2.45
CA LYS A 200 18.86 -30.03 1.43
C LYS A 200 19.36 -28.87 0.57
N VAL A 201 18.51 -27.89 0.26
CA VAL A 201 18.90 -26.69 -0.50
C VAL A 201 19.81 -25.80 0.36
N ALA A 202 19.50 -25.66 1.66
CA ALA A 202 20.33 -24.92 2.61
C ALA A 202 21.74 -25.52 2.77
N ASP A 203 21.83 -26.84 2.91
CA ASP A 203 23.09 -27.58 3.11
C ASP A 203 24.02 -27.53 1.89
N LYS A 204 23.45 -27.40 0.68
CA LYS A 204 24.23 -27.21 -0.55
C LYS A 204 24.90 -25.83 -0.65
N GLY A 205 24.45 -24.86 0.14
CA GLY A 205 25.02 -23.51 0.18
C GLY A 205 24.36 -22.55 -0.81
N TYR A 206 23.95 -21.39 -0.29
CA TYR A 206 23.57 -20.21 -1.07
C TYR A 206 23.77 -18.94 -0.23
N GLN A 207 23.70 -17.77 -0.86
CA GLN A 207 23.67 -16.50 -0.13
C GLN A 207 22.24 -15.98 0.02
N VAL A 208 21.89 -15.52 1.21
CA VAL A 208 20.69 -14.74 1.51
C VAL A 208 21.06 -13.26 1.41
N HIS A 209 20.58 -12.58 0.37
CA HIS A 209 20.77 -11.15 0.17
C HIS A 209 19.61 -10.40 0.82
N VAL A 210 19.90 -9.65 1.89
CA VAL A 210 18.95 -8.72 2.53
C VAL A 210 19.30 -7.33 2.03
N VAL A 211 18.35 -6.67 1.36
CA VAL A 211 18.59 -5.40 0.66
C VAL A 211 17.68 -4.31 1.20
N ALA A 212 18.25 -3.17 1.55
CA ALA A 212 17.54 -1.98 1.99
C ALA A 212 16.99 -1.15 0.82
N VAL A 213 16.06 -0.26 1.13
CA VAL A 213 15.47 0.70 0.17
C VAL A 213 16.54 1.57 -0.51
N ASP A 214 17.60 1.93 0.20
CA ASP A 214 18.71 2.75 -0.32
C ASP A 214 19.74 1.95 -1.15
N GLY A 215 19.50 0.64 -1.34
CA GLY A 215 20.38 -0.25 -2.07
C GLY A 215 21.49 -0.88 -1.22
N TYR A 216 21.62 -0.51 0.06
CA TYR A 216 22.55 -1.19 0.97
C TYR A 216 22.19 -2.68 1.04
N LYS A 217 23.21 -3.54 1.00
CA LYS A 217 23.01 -4.99 0.92
C LYS A 217 23.97 -5.72 1.84
N VAL A 218 23.43 -6.69 2.55
CA VAL A 218 24.18 -7.70 3.29
C VAL A 218 23.91 -9.06 2.67
N ALA A 219 24.96 -9.87 2.54
CA ALA A 219 24.87 -11.25 2.08
C ALA A 219 25.26 -12.17 3.24
N LEU A 220 24.34 -13.05 3.64
CA LEU A 220 24.57 -14.05 4.68
C LEU A 220 24.62 -15.44 4.05
N ASP A 221 25.58 -16.27 4.42
CA ASP A 221 25.62 -17.66 3.94
C ASP A 221 24.46 -18.46 4.54
N SER A 222 23.87 -19.36 3.75
CA SER A 222 22.75 -20.20 4.16
C SER A 222 23.07 -21.01 5.41
N SER A 223 24.33 -21.40 5.62
CA SER A 223 24.79 -22.10 6.83
C SER A 223 24.66 -21.27 8.11
N ARG A 224 24.85 -19.93 8.04
CA ARG A 224 24.60 -19.02 9.18
C ARG A 224 23.12 -18.81 9.45
N VAL A 225 22.30 -18.85 8.39
CA VAL A 225 20.85 -18.62 8.48
C VAL A 225 20.11 -19.90 8.89
N ASN A 226 20.62 -21.08 8.52
CA ASN A 226 20.00 -22.38 8.69
C ASN A 226 19.42 -22.62 10.10
N ARG A 227 18.09 -22.61 10.21
CA ARG A 227 17.31 -22.77 11.46
C ARG A 227 17.76 -21.86 12.60
N ASN A 228 18.34 -20.70 12.26
CA ASN A 228 18.90 -19.78 13.23
C ASN A 228 17.86 -18.76 13.71
N ASN A 229 17.37 -18.94 14.93
CA ASN A 229 16.41 -18.03 15.57
C ASN A 229 17.03 -16.74 16.11
N ASN A 230 18.35 -16.61 16.07
CA ASN A 230 19.06 -15.42 16.53
C ASN A 230 19.18 -14.34 15.45
N ILE A 231 18.70 -14.58 14.23
CA ILE A 231 18.68 -13.60 13.13
C ILE A 231 17.22 -13.34 12.77
N LEU A 232 16.74 -12.14 13.09
CA LEU A 232 15.34 -11.73 12.95
C LEU A 232 15.18 -10.63 11.92
N VAL A 233 14.09 -10.68 11.16
CA VAL A 233 13.55 -9.53 10.44
C VAL A 233 12.46 -8.94 11.33
N ALA A 234 12.76 -7.82 11.98
CA ALA A 234 11.91 -7.16 12.96
C ALA A 234 11.01 -6.11 12.32
N TYR A 235 9.79 -5.97 12.85
CA TYR A 235 8.82 -4.93 12.48
C TYR A 235 8.38 -4.07 13.68
N LEU A 236 8.81 -4.41 14.89
CA LEU A 236 8.60 -3.64 16.12
C LEU A 236 9.90 -3.50 16.92
N VAL A 237 9.99 -2.41 17.67
CA VAL A 237 10.96 -2.20 18.75
C VAL A 237 10.24 -1.66 19.98
N ASN A 238 10.45 -2.27 21.14
CA ASN A 238 9.74 -1.98 22.39
C ASN A 238 8.21 -1.97 22.21
N ASN A 239 7.68 -2.94 21.46
CA ASN A 239 6.26 -3.05 21.07
C ASN A 239 5.70 -1.87 20.24
N ASN A 240 6.56 -0.97 19.75
CA ASN A 240 6.17 0.15 18.91
C ASN A 240 6.61 -0.09 17.45
N PRO A 241 5.90 0.49 16.47
CA PRO A 241 6.37 0.53 15.08
C PRO A 241 7.79 1.09 14.97
N LEU A 242 8.51 0.64 13.95
CA LEU A 242 9.84 1.15 13.65
C LEU A 242 9.80 2.63 13.24
N ASP A 243 10.85 3.37 13.59
CA ASP A 243 11.07 4.73 13.11
C ASP A 243 11.46 4.77 11.62
N GLU A 244 11.53 5.96 11.02
CA GLU A 244 11.84 6.13 9.59
C GLU A 244 13.18 5.51 9.16
N LYS A 245 14.15 5.41 10.07
CA LYS A 245 15.47 4.83 9.80
C LYS A 245 15.43 3.31 9.69
N ASN A 246 14.38 2.68 10.20
CA ASN A 246 14.26 1.24 10.32
C ASN A 246 13.04 0.69 9.60
N PHE A 247 11.99 1.49 9.42
CA PHE A 247 10.74 1.13 8.75
C PHE A 247 10.96 0.78 7.26
N PRO A 248 10.26 -0.22 6.69
CA PRO A 248 9.21 -1.04 7.31
C PRO A 248 9.73 -2.20 8.16
N LEU A 249 10.96 -2.65 7.90
CA LEU A 249 11.56 -3.84 8.50
C LEU A 249 13.05 -3.62 8.75
N ARG A 250 13.58 -4.20 9.84
CA ARG A 250 15.00 -4.17 10.19
C ARG A 250 15.55 -5.58 10.43
N LEU A 251 16.69 -5.91 9.84
CA LEU A 251 17.44 -7.10 10.18
C LEU A 251 18.20 -6.87 11.49
N VAL A 252 17.99 -7.73 12.48
CA VAL A 252 18.56 -7.64 13.83
C VAL A 252 18.90 -9.02 14.37
N GLY A 253 19.73 -9.12 15.41
CA GLY A 253 20.11 -10.42 15.96
C GLY A 253 21.46 -10.48 16.64
N SER A 254 21.64 -11.43 17.57
CA SER A 254 22.93 -11.63 18.26
C SER A 254 24.02 -12.22 17.36
N ASP A 255 23.63 -12.90 16.28
CA ASP A 255 24.56 -13.56 15.36
C ASP A 255 24.91 -12.68 14.14
N LEU A 256 24.61 -11.38 14.23
CA LEU A 256 24.93 -10.35 13.25
C LEU A 256 25.97 -9.38 13.80
N LYS A 257 26.87 -8.96 12.93
CA LYS A 257 27.73 -7.79 13.18
C LYS A 257 26.89 -6.52 13.08
N THR A 258 27.32 -5.43 13.72
CA THR A 258 26.59 -4.15 13.71
C THR A 258 26.33 -3.63 12.28
N ASN A 259 27.30 -3.79 11.38
CA ASN A 259 27.12 -3.40 9.97
C ASN A 259 26.21 -4.34 9.19
N GLU A 260 25.94 -5.55 9.68
CA GLU A 260 24.99 -6.48 9.06
C GLU A 260 23.53 -6.16 9.42
N MET A 261 23.26 -5.33 10.43
CA MET A 261 21.90 -5.00 10.88
C MET A 261 21.23 -3.95 9.99
N VAL A 262 20.75 -4.41 8.83
CA VAL A 262 20.11 -3.61 7.78
C VAL A 262 18.79 -2.98 8.26
N GLY A 263 18.68 -1.65 8.25
CA GLY A 263 17.41 -0.94 8.38
C GLY A 263 16.71 -0.77 7.03
N ARG A 264 15.40 -0.51 7.05
CA ARG A 264 14.61 -0.24 5.82
C ARG A 264 14.71 -1.38 4.81
N VAL A 265 14.61 -2.63 5.27
CA VAL A 265 14.66 -3.81 4.40
C VAL A 265 13.54 -3.74 3.37
N ALA A 266 13.92 -3.81 2.10
CA ALA A 266 13.05 -3.67 0.94
C ALA A 266 12.86 -4.99 0.18
N LYS A 267 13.77 -5.95 0.30
CA LYS A 267 13.66 -7.29 -0.31
C LYS A 267 14.63 -8.29 0.32
N ILE A 268 14.31 -9.58 0.21
CA ILE A 268 15.17 -10.69 0.58
C ILE A 268 15.25 -11.67 -0.59
N ASN A 269 16.46 -11.97 -1.07
CA ASN A 269 16.70 -12.88 -2.19
C ASN A 269 17.64 -14.02 -1.81
N LEU A 270 17.26 -15.25 -2.14
CA LEU A 270 18.10 -16.44 -2.09
C LEU A 270 18.83 -16.59 -3.41
N MET A 271 20.15 -16.52 -3.39
CA MET A 271 21.00 -16.68 -4.56
C MET A 271 21.25 -18.18 -4.84
N LEU A 272 20.18 -18.90 -5.20
CA LEU A 272 20.25 -20.31 -5.55
C LEU A 272 20.99 -20.50 -6.88
N SER A 273 21.83 -21.52 -6.97
CA SER A 273 22.49 -21.89 -8.23
C SER A 273 21.49 -22.50 -9.21
N ALA A 274 21.62 -22.24 -10.51
CA ALA A 274 20.72 -22.74 -11.57
C ALA A 274 20.65 -24.29 -11.68
N THR A 275 21.58 -25.01 -11.04
CA THR A 275 21.55 -26.48 -10.92
C THR A 275 20.71 -26.99 -9.74
N MET A 276 20.21 -26.10 -8.88
CA MET A 276 19.35 -26.44 -7.74
C MET A 276 17.85 -26.34 -8.07
N THR A 277 17.50 -25.82 -9.25
CA THR A 277 16.13 -25.74 -9.76
C THR A 277 15.74 -27.05 -10.45
N THR A 278 15.46 -28.09 -9.67
CA THR A 278 14.66 -29.25 -10.10
C THR A 278 13.32 -29.11 -9.36
N THR A 279 12.17 -28.85 -9.97
CA THR A 279 11.59 -29.29 -11.25
C THR A 279 10.90 -28.12 -11.96
N ALA A 280 11.18 -27.93 -13.25
CA ALA A 280 10.31 -27.15 -14.15
C ALA A 280 9.64 -28.12 -15.13
N PRO A 281 8.35 -27.95 -15.49
CA PRO A 281 7.87 -28.52 -16.73
C PRO A 281 8.51 -27.77 -17.90
N THR A 282 8.97 -28.58 -18.84
CA THR A 282 9.71 -28.30 -20.07
C THR A 282 9.22 -27.10 -20.87
N ALA A 283 10.13 -26.20 -21.22
CA ALA A 283 10.12 -25.54 -22.53
C ALA A 283 11.55 -25.15 -22.93
N THR A 284 11.97 -25.67 -24.08
CA THR A 284 13.30 -25.64 -24.70
C THR A 284 13.84 -24.22 -24.96
N ALA A 285 15.11 -24.02 -24.57
CA ALA A 285 15.95 -22.88 -24.96
C ALA A 285 16.86 -23.23 -26.16
N PRO A 286 17.29 -22.25 -26.99
CA PRO A 286 18.53 -22.33 -27.74
C PRO A 286 19.73 -21.73 -26.96
N LYS A 287 20.93 -22.25 -27.28
CA LYS A 287 22.27 -22.02 -26.67
C LYS A 287 22.83 -20.59 -26.79
N PRO A 288 23.84 -20.24 -25.96
CA PRO A 288 24.35 -18.87 -25.74
C PRO A 288 25.55 -18.50 -26.63
N THR A 289 25.79 -17.19 -26.78
CA THR A 289 27.03 -16.62 -27.31
C THR A 289 27.56 -15.55 -26.33
N ASP A 290 28.89 -15.47 -26.26
CA ASP A 290 29.72 -14.93 -25.18
C ASP A 290 29.53 -13.45 -24.79
N ALA A 291 29.83 -13.20 -23.52
CA ALA A 291 29.87 -11.89 -22.86
C ALA A 291 31.12 -11.07 -23.20
N PRO A 292 31.02 -9.72 -23.22
CA PRO A 292 32.16 -8.86 -22.92
C PRO A 292 32.11 -8.31 -21.49
N LYS A 293 33.32 -8.23 -20.92
CA LYS A 293 33.74 -7.72 -19.60
C LYS A 293 33.27 -6.28 -19.29
N PRO A 294 33.00 -5.92 -18.02
CA PRO A 294 32.49 -4.59 -17.64
C PRO A 294 33.58 -3.52 -17.62
N THR A 295 33.26 -2.34 -18.16
CA THR A 295 34.04 -1.11 -18.02
C THR A 295 33.26 -0.10 -17.15
N VAL A 296 34.02 0.60 -16.31
CA VAL A 296 33.59 1.46 -15.18
C VAL A 296 32.73 2.65 -15.61
N ALA A 297 31.83 3.04 -14.70
CA ALA A 297 30.87 4.14 -14.72
C ALA A 297 31.44 5.52 -15.13
N PRO A 298 30.54 6.47 -15.43
CA PRO A 298 30.44 7.61 -14.52
C PRO A 298 29.00 7.90 -14.06
N THR A 299 28.90 8.40 -12.83
CA THR A 299 27.72 9.01 -12.22
C THR A 299 27.35 10.30 -12.97
N PRO A 300 26.05 10.65 -13.03
CA PRO A 300 25.69 11.97 -12.49
C PRO A 300 24.41 11.98 -11.64
N VAL A 301 24.60 12.52 -10.44
CA VAL A 301 23.79 13.49 -9.67
C VAL A 301 22.26 13.57 -9.89
N ALA A 302 21.58 13.27 -8.78
CA ALA A 302 20.26 13.68 -8.30
C ALA A 302 19.30 14.48 -9.20
N SER A 303 18.05 13.99 -9.26
CA SER A 303 16.89 14.82 -8.99
C SER A 303 15.96 14.09 -8.02
N SER A 304 15.82 14.68 -6.84
CA SER A 304 14.97 14.27 -5.74
C SER A 304 13.50 14.56 -6.05
N ALA A 305 12.68 13.52 -6.13
CA ALA A 305 11.24 13.63 -5.97
C ALA A 305 10.81 12.56 -4.95
N SER A 306 10.73 12.96 -3.69
CA SER A 306 10.18 12.16 -2.60
C SER A 306 8.67 12.06 -2.80
N GLY A 307 8.21 10.91 -3.30
CA GLY A 307 6.80 10.57 -3.46
C GLY A 307 6.68 9.11 -3.87
N SER A 308 5.68 8.40 -3.33
CA SER A 308 5.38 7.04 -3.77
C SER A 308 5.09 7.03 -5.27
N ALA A 309 5.72 6.12 -6.01
CA ALA A 309 5.51 5.96 -7.43
C ALA A 309 4.03 5.63 -7.71
N ALA A 310 3.40 6.43 -8.55
CA ALA A 310 2.04 6.18 -9.03
C ALA A 310 2.03 5.29 -10.28
N LEU A 311 3.08 5.39 -11.10
CA LEU A 311 3.28 4.57 -12.28
C LEU A 311 4.74 4.14 -12.39
N THR A 312 4.97 2.86 -12.63
CA THR A 312 6.29 2.32 -12.96
C THR A 312 6.34 1.84 -14.40
N ILE A 313 7.45 2.09 -15.08
CA ILE A 313 7.71 1.59 -16.44
C ILE A 313 9.01 0.79 -16.41
N THR A 314 8.93 -0.50 -16.71
CA THR A 314 10.03 -1.47 -16.49
C THR A 314 10.18 -2.44 -17.66
N GLY A 315 11.23 -3.25 -17.69
CA GLY A 315 11.42 -4.32 -18.68
C GLY A 315 12.37 -3.93 -19.82
N ALA A 316 11.98 -4.17 -21.07
CA ALA A 316 12.78 -3.92 -22.26
C ALA A 316 12.90 -2.42 -22.60
N VAL A 317 13.52 -1.66 -21.69
CA VAL A 317 13.75 -0.21 -21.76
C VAL A 317 15.19 0.10 -21.35
N ASP A 318 15.76 1.22 -21.84
CA ASP A 318 17.09 1.66 -21.38
C ASP A 318 17.04 2.41 -20.06
N LYS A 319 15.89 3.04 -19.75
CA LYS A 319 15.68 3.79 -18.52
C LYS A 319 14.33 3.45 -17.90
N GLU A 320 14.34 2.60 -16.88
CA GLU A 320 13.14 2.36 -16.08
C GLU A 320 12.64 3.66 -15.44
N GLN A 321 11.32 3.83 -15.40
CA GLN A 321 10.67 5.02 -14.84
C GLN A 321 9.95 4.69 -13.55
N MET A 322 10.03 5.60 -12.60
CA MET A 322 9.28 5.59 -11.37
C MET A 322 8.63 6.97 -11.21
N LEU A 323 7.38 7.09 -11.66
CA LEU A 323 6.72 8.38 -11.83
C LEU A 323 5.69 8.59 -10.73
N THR A 324 5.78 9.73 -10.04
CA THR A 324 4.75 10.19 -9.11
C THR A 324 3.60 10.86 -9.86
N ILE A 325 2.43 11.03 -9.21
CA ILE A 325 1.34 11.83 -9.80
C ILE A 325 1.78 13.26 -10.10
N ALA A 326 2.59 13.87 -9.23
CA ALA A 326 3.13 15.20 -9.47
C ALA A 326 4.02 15.25 -10.71
N ALA A 327 4.89 14.25 -10.91
CA ALA A 327 5.72 14.14 -12.10
C ALA A 327 4.87 13.99 -13.37
N LEU A 328 3.86 13.12 -13.36
CA LEU A 328 2.95 12.93 -14.50
C LEU A 328 2.17 14.21 -14.84
N LYS A 329 1.68 14.94 -13.85
CA LYS A 329 1.02 16.24 -14.07
C LYS A 329 1.96 17.29 -14.65
N GLY A 330 3.26 17.18 -14.39
CA GLY A 330 4.30 18.03 -14.99
C GLY A 330 4.64 17.66 -16.44
N MET A 331 4.20 16.50 -16.95
CA MET A 331 4.53 16.00 -18.29
C MET A 331 3.56 16.47 -19.39
N GLN A 332 3.01 17.70 -19.25
CA GLN A 332 2.09 18.30 -20.23
C GLN A 332 0.90 17.39 -20.56
N PRO A 333 0.02 17.11 -19.59
CA PRO A 333 -1.15 16.29 -19.84
C PRO A 333 -2.06 16.95 -20.88
N VAL A 334 -2.73 16.11 -21.66
CA VAL A 334 -3.68 16.54 -22.68
C VAL A 334 -5.07 16.07 -22.30
N LYS A 335 -6.07 16.91 -22.62
CA LYS A 335 -7.48 16.57 -22.47
C LYS A 335 -8.07 16.22 -23.83
N LEU A 336 -8.61 15.02 -23.96
CA LEU A 336 -9.23 14.51 -25.18
C LEU A 336 -10.63 13.98 -24.92
N ASN A 337 -11.50 14.08 -25.93
CA ASN A 337 -12.76 13.34 -25.98
C ASN A 337 -12.53 12.00 -26.70
N LEU A 338 -12.58 10.88 -25.98
CA LEU A 338 -12.29 9.54 -26.50
C LEU A 338 -13.52 8.64 -26.39
N GLU A 339 -13.69 7.77 -27.39
CA GLU A 339 -14.79 6.80 -27.42
C GLU A 339 -14.39 5.49 -26.73
N HIS A 340 -15.00 5.22 -25.58
CA HIS A 340 -14.82 3.98 -24.85
C HIS A 340 -15.79 2.91 -25.38
N PRO A 341 -15.34 1.68 -25.67
CA PRO A 341 -16.12 0.65 -26.36
C PRO A 341 -17.40 0.20 -25.66
N LYS A 342 -17.55 0.47 -24.35
CA LYS A 342 -18.76 0.10 -23.56
C LYS A 342 -19.60 1.29 -23.10
N THR A 343 -19.03 2.48 -23.04
CA THR A 343 -19.65 3.63 -22.36
C THR A 343 -19.72 4.86 -23.25
N GLY A 344 -19.33 4.74 -24.52
CA GLY A 344 -19.36 5.82 -25.49
C GLY A 344 -18.31 6.91 -25.24
N LYS A 345 -18.53 8.06 -25.86
CA LYS A 345 -17.63 9.22 -25.81
C LYS A 345 -17.59 9.86 -24.42
N GLN A 346 -16.39 10.09 -23.92
CA GLN A 346 -16.15 10.78 -22.66
C GLN A 346 -14.81 11.52 -22.69
N ASP A 347 -14.66 12.51 -21.82
CA ASP A 347 -13.42 13.26 -21.70
C ASP A 347 -12.41 12.50 -20.81
N TYR A 348 -11.17 12.45 -21.26
CA TYR A 348 -10.02 11.95 -20.52
C TYR A 348 -8.93 13.01 -20.49
N GLU A 349 -8.31 13.19 -19.33
CA GLU A 349 -7.12 14.03 -19.17
C GLU A 349 -5.96 13.17 -18.70
N GLY A 350 -4.81 13.24 -19.37
CA GLY A 350 -3.70 12.36 -19.06
C GLY A 350 -2.43 12.59 -19.86
N VAL A 351 -1.42 11.78 -19.60
CA VAL A 351 -0.16 11.81 -20.33
C VAL A 351 -0.22 10.80 -21.47
N ARG A 352 0.31 11.19 -22.64
CA ARG A 352 0.43 10.32 -23.81
C ARG A 352 1.25 9.08 -23.48
N LEU A 353 0.68 7.89 -23.71
CA LEU A 353 1.37 6.63 -23.45
C LEU A 353 2.65 6.51 -24.29
N ASN A 354 2.64 6.98 -25.54
CA ASN A 354 3.85 7.00 -26.37
C ASN A 354 4.96 7.91 -25.79
N ALA A 355 4.61 9.07 -25.23
CA ALA A 355 5.60 9.94 -24.58
C ALA A 355 6.22 9.29 -23.33
N LEU A 356 5.44 8.54 -22.56
CA LEU A 356 5.93 7.78 -21.41
C LEU A 356 6.88 6.65 -21.82
N LEU A 357 6.58 5.97 -22.94
CA LEU A 357 7.45 4.93 -23.50
C LEU A 357 8.74 5.53 -24.09
N ASP A 358 8.66 6.69 -24.75
CA ASP A 358 9.84 7.38 -25.27
C ASP A 358 10.75 7.88 -24.15
N LEU A 359 10.18 8.37 -23.05
CA LEU A 359 10.91 8.72 -21.82
C LEU A 359 11.66 7.51 -21.24
N ALA A 360 11.05 6.33 -21.30
CA ALA A 360 11.67 5.08 -20.87
C ALA A 360 12.74 4.57 -21.84
N LYS A 361 12.76 5.05 -23.09
CA LYS A 361 13.60 4.55 -24.18
C LYS A 361 13.41 3.06 -24.40
N VAL A 362 12.25 2.69 -24.93
CA VAL A 362 11.93 1.30 -25.29
C VAL A 362 12.96 0.73 -26.24
N LYS A 363 13.47 -0.47 -25.94
CA LYS A 363 14.43 -1.20 -26.77
C LYS A 363 13.75 -1.78 -28.00
N ASP A 364 14.47 -1.85 -29.11
CA ASP A 364 13.97 -2.37 -30.39
C ASP A 364 13.54 -3.85 -30.33
N THR A 365 14.00 -4.59 -29.31
CA THR A 365 13.60 -5.98 -29.08
C THR A 365 12.20 -6.12 -28.48
N ALA A 366 11.59 -5.03 -28.00
CA ALA A 366 10.28 -5.06 -27.38
C ALA A 366 9.17 -5.23 -28.42
N THR A 367 8.22 -6.12 -28.14
CA THR A 367 7.10 -6.44 -29.03
C THR A 367 5.75 -6.12 -28.42
N LYS A 368 5.65 -6.02 -27.08
CA LYS A 368 4.41 -5.75 -26.38
C LYS A 368 4.61 -4.98 -25.07
N ILE A 369 3.53 -4.43 -24.55
CA ILE A 369 3.45 -3.91 -23.18
C ILE A 369 2.44 -4.72 -22.38
N VAL A 370 2.67 -4.81 -21.08
CA VAL A 370 1.71 -5.35 -20.10
C VAL A 370 1.39 -4.26 -19.11
N MET A 371 0.13 -3.84 -19.05
CA MET A 371 -0.37 -2.88 -18.09
C MET A 371 -0.97 -3.63 -16.91
N THR A 372 -0.50 -3.35 -15.70
CA THR A 372 -0.98 -3.99 -14.47
C THR A 372 -1.67 -2.96 -13.58
N SER A 373 -2.90 -3.30 -13.20
CA SER A 373 -3.74 -2.56 -12.29
C SER A 373 -3.41 -2.89 -10.82
N SER A 374 -3.79 -2.02 -9.90
CA SER A 374 -3.53 -2.19 -8.46
C SER A 374 -4.18 -3.45 -7.86
N ASP A 375 -5.26 -3.91 -8.47
CA ASP A 375 -5.98 -5.15 -8.12
C ASP A 375 -5.31 -6.42 -8.70
N GLY A 376 -4.20 -6.26 -9.43
CA GLY A 376 -3.45 -7.34 -10.06
C GLY A 376 -3.93 -7.72 -11.46
N PHE A 377 -4.99 -7.08 -11.99
CA PHE A 377 -5.40 -7.31 -13.37
C PHE A 377 -4.30 -6.89 -14.35
N ALA A 378 -4.02 -7.74 -15.34
CA ALA A 378 -2.99 -7.49 -16.35
C ALA A 378 -3.60 -7.54 -17.77
N ALA A 379 -3.39 -6.47 -18.53
CA ALA A 379 -3.76 -6.39 -19.94
C ALA A 379 -2.51 -6.32 -20.80
N GLU A 380 -2.40 -7.21 -21.79
CA GLU A 380 -1.31 -7.18 -22.76
C GLU A 380 -1.76 -6.46 -24.05
N VAL A 381 -0.89 -5.61 -24.59
CA VAL A 381 -1.14 -4.87 -25.84
C VAL A 381 0.12 -4.94 -26.70
N ALA A 382 -0.03 -5.22 -28.00
CA ALA A 382 1.10 -5.19 -28.93
C ALA A 382 1.69 -3.77 -28.99
N LEU A 383 3.02 -3.66 -28.89
CA LEU A 383 3.70 -2.37 -28.87
C LEU A 383 3.47 -1.61 -30.18
N ALA A 384 3.37 -2.33 -31.31
CA ALA A 384 3.04 -1.76 -32.61
C ALA A 384 1.68 -1.03 -32.61
N ASP A 385 0.68 -1.57 -31.92
CA ASP A 385 -0.65 -0.95 -31.85
C ASP A 385 -0.65 0.26 -30.91
N VAL A 386 0.09 0.18 -29.80
CA VAL A 386 0.33 1.33 -28.92
C VAL A 386 1.04 2.47 -29.65
N LYS A 387 2.07 2.16 -30.45
CA LYS A 387 2.83 3.14 -31.22
C LYS A 387 2.00 3.79 -32.33
N LYS A 388 1.04 3.07 -32.93
CA LYS A 388 0.05 3.63 -33.88
C LYS A 388 -1.01 4.50 -33.22
N CYS A 389 -1.29 4.26 -31.94
CA CYS A 389 -2.30 5.00 -31.19
C CYS A 389 -1.75 6.33 -30.64
N SER A 390 -1.79 7.37 -31.47
CA SER A 390 -1.37 8.73 -31.07
C SER A 390 -2.17 9.28 -29.89
N ASP A 391 -3.41 8.80 -29.72
CA ASP A 391 -4.34 9.28 -28.69
C ASP A 391 -4.44 8.40 -27.45
N CYS A 392 -3.62 7.35 -27.35
CA CYS A 392 -3.57 6.51 -26.15
C CYS A 392 -2.99 7.28 -24.96
N LEU A 393 -3.69 7.21 -23.83
CA LEU A 393 -3.35 7.93 -22.61
C LEU A 393 -3.18 7.01 -21.41
N ILE A 394 -2.28 7.41 -20.52
CA ILE A 394 -2.44 7.14 -19.10
C ILE A 394 -3.18 8.33 -18.50
N ALA A 395 -4.48 8.16 -18.31
CA ALA A 395 -5.44 9.17 -17.86
C ALA A 395 -5.47 9.27 -16.33
N PHE A 396 -5.56 10.48 -15.80
CA PHE A 396 -5.79 10.72 -14.38
C PHE A 396 -7.22 10.31 -14.01
N ALA A 397 -7.35 9.66 -12.87
CA ALA A 397 -8.62 9.28 -12.27
C ALA A 397 -8.70 9.78 -10.82
N ASP A 398 -9.89 9.64 -10.23
CA ASP A 398 -10.16 10.08 -8.86
C ASP A 398 -9.22 9.39 -7.85
N GLY A 399 -8.92 10.09 -6.76
CA GLY A 399 -8.05 9.58 -5.70
C GLY A 399 -6.57 9.45 -6.10
N GLY A 400 -6.13 10.12 -7.16
CA GLY A 400 -4.74 10.05 -7.62
C GLY A 400 -4.39 8.75 -8.34
N LYS A 401 -5.40 8.05 -8.87
CA LYS A 401 -5.25 6.82 -9.64
C LYS A 401 -5.01 7.14 -11.12
N LEU A 402 -4.64 6.11 -11.88
CA LEU A 402 -4.37 6.22 -13.31
C LEU A 402 -5.16 5.16 -14.08
N ASN A 403 -5.80 5.52 -15.18
CA ASN A 403 -6.49 4.57 -16.06
C ASN A 403 -5.83 4.55 -17.43
N ALA A 404 -5.81 3.41 -18.11
CA ALA A 404 -5.47 3.36 -19.53
C ALA A 404 -6.68 3.77 -20.36
N ALA A 405 -6.51 4.76 -21.24
CA ALA A 405 -7.50 5.13 -22.25
C ALA A 405 -6.94 4.81 -23.64
N MET A 406 -7.55 3.82 -24.31
CA MET A 406 -6.98 3.15 -25.48
C MET A 406 -7.98 3.18 -26.66
N PRO A 407 -8.22 4.34 -27.28
CA PRO A 407 -9.22 4.51 -28.34
C PRO A 407 -8.99 3.54 -29.50
N GLY A 408 -10.08 2.97 -30.03
CA GLY A 408 -10.01 1.98 -31.10
C GLY A 408 -9.57 0.56 -30.67
N MET A 409 -9.26 0.35 -29.39
CA MET A 409 -8.88 -0.96 -28.85
C MET A 409 -10.00 -1.59 -28.01
N ALA A 410 -9.90 -2.91 -27.81
CA ALA A 410 -10.87 -3.69 -27.04
C ALA A 410 -10.99 -3.21 -25.59
N SER A 411 -12.19 -3.33 -25.00
CA SER A 411 -12.45 -2.84 -23.63
C SER A 411 -11.55 -3.47 -22.54
N SER A 412 -10.95 -4.63 -22.80
CA SER A 412 -10.04 -5.32 -21.88
C SER A 412 -8.73 -4.59 -21.65
N VAL A 413 -8.33 -3.69 -22.55
CA VAL A 413 -7.09 -2.91 -22.42
C VAL A 413 -7.33 -1.50 -21.88
N TRP A 414 -8.59 -1.14 -21.60
CA TRP A 414 -8.97 0.08 -20.88
C TRP A 414 -8.88 -0.14 -19.36
N SER A 415 -7.70 -0.56 -18.91
CA SER A 415 -7.44 -0.94 -17.52
C SER A 415 -7.65 0.24 -16.57
N LYS A 416 -8.32 0.00 -15.45
CA LYS A 416 -8.46 0.99 -14.37
C LYS A 416 -7.35 0.82 -13.35
N ASP A 417 -6.97 1.90 -12.67
CA ASP A 417 -5.98 1.88 -11.58
C ASP A 417 -4.63 1.25 -11.97
N VAL A 418 -4.11 1.58 -13.15
CA VAL A 418 -2.83 1.13 -13.69
C VAL A 418 -1.68 1.69 -12.86
N VAL A 419 -0.91 0.78 -12.24
CA VAL A 419 0.26 1.12 -11.41
C VAL A 419 1.58 0.74 -12.07
N LYS A 420 1.53 -0.13 -13.09
CA LYS A 420 2.73 -0.62 -13.78
C LYS A 420 2.50 -0.83 -15.27
N ILE A 421 3.53 -0.51 -16.06
CA ILE A 421 3.69 -0.86 -17.46
C ILE A 421 4.99 -1.64 -17.58
N GLN A 422 4.91 -2.90 -17.99
CA GLN A 422 6.09 -3.70 -18.31
C GLN A 422 6.22 -3.81 -19.82
N VAL A 423 7.33 -3.29 -20.36
CA VAL A 423 7.70 -3.44 -21.76
C VAL A 423 8.39 -4.79 -21.93
N LYS A 424 7.92 -5.61 -22.87
CA LYS A 424 8.43 -6.97 -23.10
C LYS A 424 8.91 -7.16 -24.52
#